data_AF-A0A6A6YGM3-F1
#
_entry.id   AF-A0A6A6YGM3-F1
#
_cell.length_a   1.000
_cell.length_b   1.000
_cell.length_c   1.000
_cell.angle_alpha   90.00
_cell.angle_beta   90.00
_cell.angle_gamma   90.00
#
_symmetry.space_group_name_H-M   'P 1'
#
loop_
_entity.id
_entity.type
_entity.pdbx_description
1 polymer ?
#
loop_
_entity_poly.entity_id
_entity_poly.type
_entity_poly.pdbx_seq_one_letter_code
_entity_poly.pdbx_strand_id
1 'polypeptide(L)'
;LGIGCGTGIMTHEIAYKYPEATVTGIDLSVVPTIRPELPNIHYLQGDFNELFQAGRSNSETAQYQPEILDYIFSRLLVIGMPHWQF
;
A
#
# COMPACT_ATOMS: atom_id res chain seq x y z
N LEU A 1 -4.69 3.32 0.19
CA LEU A 1 -3.31 2.81 0.28
C LEU A 1 -3.00 2.33 1.70
N GLY A 2 -2.47 1.12 1.88
CA GLY A 2 -1.95 0.61 3.15
C GLY A 2 -0.42 0.53 3.14
N ILE A 3 0.27 1.29 3.99
CA ILE A 3 1.74 1.27 4.10
C ILE A 3 2.14 0.29 5.22
N GLY A 4 3.20 -0.50 5.00
CA GLY A 4 3.66 -1.52 5.95
C GLY A 4 2.55 -2.52 6.27
N CYS A 5 1.89 -3.03 5.22
CA CYS A 5 0.70 -3.86 5.37
C CYS A 5 0.96 -5.25 5.97
N GLY A 6 2.22 -5.65 6.10
CA GLY A 6 2.68 -6.91 6.66
C GLY A 6 2.06 -8.09 5.92
N THR A 7 1.27 -8.89 6.63
CA THR A 7 0.57 -10.03 6.01
C THR A 7 -0.58 -9.63 5.10
N GLY A 8 -0.92 -8.34 5.01
CA GLY A 8 -2.02 -7.83 4.18
C GLY A 8 -3.40 -7.94 4.81
N ILE A 9 -3.53 -8.36 6.09
CA ILE A 9 -4.86 -8.59 6.71
C ILE A 9 -5.76 -7.35 6.65
N MET A 10 -5.28 -6.18 7.08
CA MET A 10 -6.10 -4.97 7.08
C MET A 10 -6.42 -4.50 5.66
N THR A 11 -5.46 -4.63 4.73
CA THR A 11 -5.68 -4.31 3.32
C THR A 11 -6.78 -5.18 2.72
N HIS A 12 -6.78 -6.48 3.03
CA HIS A 12 -7.82 -7.42 2.61
C HIS A 12 -9.19 -7.09 3.20
N GLU A 13 -9.27 -6.80 4.49
CA GLU A 13 -10.54 -6.41 5.14
C GLU A 13 -11.12 -5.13 4.55
N ILE A 14 -10.28 -4.14 4.21
CA ILE A 14 -10.73 -2.91 3.56
C ILE A 14 -11.26 -3.22 2.14
N ALA A 15 -10.52 -4.00 1.36
CA ALA A 15 -10.94 -4.37 0.00
C ALA A 15 -12.25 -5.17 -0.02
N TYR A 16 -12.41 -6.12 0.92
CA TYR A 16 -13.63 -6.90 1.09
C TYR A 16 -14.83 -6.03 1.47
N LYS A 17 -14.63 -5.07 2.38
CA LYS A 17 -15.69 -4.18 2.86
C LYS A 17 -16.12 -3.13 1.83
N TYR A 18 -15.20 -2.71 0.95
CA TYR A 18 -15.44 -1.66 -0.05
C TYR A 18 -15.07 -2.18 -1.45
N PRO A 19 -15.93 -3.02 -2.07
CA PRO A 19 -15.63 -3.66 -3.36
C PRO A 19 -15.45 -2.66 -4.51
N GLU A 20 -16.06 -1.48 -4.41
CA GLU A 20 -15.94 -0.40 -5.41
C GLU A 20 -14.61 0.38 -5.31
N ALA A 21 -13.85 0.20 -4.22
CA ALA A 21 -12.60 0.89 -4.02
C ALA A 21 -11.42 0.04 -4.50
N THR A 22 -10.42 0.68 -5.11
CA THR A 22 -9.13 0.06 -5.38
C THR A 22 -8.24 0.15 -4.15
N VAL A 23 -7.75 -0.99 -3.67
CA VAL A 23 -6.97 -1.06 -2.43
C VAL A 23 -5.58 -1.64 -2.69
N THR A 24 -4.56 -0.82 -2.50
CA THR A 24 -3.16 -1.26 -2.59
C THR A 24 -2.54 -1.41 -1.21
N GLY A 25 -1.86 -2.53 -0.95
CA GLY A 25 -0.97 -2.73 0.20
C GLY A 25 0.50 -2.75 -0.21
N ILE A 26 1.34 -2.01 0.50
CA ILE A 26 2.80 -1.96 0.30
C ILE A 26 3.49 -2.51 1.54
N ASP A 27 4.48 -3.36 1.36
CA ASP A 27 5.37 -3.82 2.43
C ASP A 27 6.79 -4.07 1.90
N LEU A 28 7.80 -3.97 2.78
CA LEU A 28 9.18 -4.31 2.42
C LEU A 28 9.34 -5.80 2.10
N SER A 29 8.52 -6.64 2.74
CA SER A 29 8.50 -8.09 2.55
C SER A 29 7.39 -8.50 1.59
N VAL A 30 7.56 -9.66 0.95
CA VAL A 30 6.50 -10.27 0.14
C VAL A 30 5.27 -10.53 1.01
N VAL A 31 4.11 -10.04 0.56
CA VAL A 31 2.83 -10.35 1.22
C VAL A 31 2.46 -11.81 0.94
N PRO A 32 2.21 -12.64 1.96
CA PRO A 32 1.95 -14.06 1.77
C PRO A 32 0.57 -14.32 1.14
N THR A 33 0.52 -15.24 0.16
CA THR A 33 -0.70 -15.67 -0.54
C THR A 33 -1.50 -16.68 0.29
N ILE A 34 -1.95 -16.27 1.48
CA ILE A 34 -2.71 -17.11 2.43
C ILE A 34 -4.20 -16.79 2.48
N ARG A 35 -4.65 -15.80 1.70
CA ARG A 35 -6.06 -15.37 1.62
C ARG A 35 -6.55 -15.47 0.17
N PRO A 36 -7.87 -15.61 -0.04
CA PRO A 36 -8.46 -15.48 -1.36
C PRO A 36 -8.08 -14.14 -1.98
N GLU A 37 -7.77 -14.16 -3.28
CA GLU A 37 -7.54 -12.94 -4.04
C GLU A 37 -8.89 -12.24 -4.31
N LEU A 38 -8.92 -10.93 -4.10
CA LEU A 38 -10.08 -10.09 -4.41
C LEU A 38 -9.75 -9.30 -5.68
N PRO A 39 -10.74 -8.98 -6.54
CA PRO A 39 -10.47 -8.30 -7.81
C PRO A 39 -9.99 -6.85 -7.64
N ASN A 40 -10.24 -6.24 -6.49
CA ASN A 40 -9.97 -4.83 -6.19
C ASN A 40 -8.77 -4.63 -5.24
N ILE A 41 -7.97 -5.68 -5.00
CA ILE A 41 -6.78 -5.60 -4.14
C ILE A 41 -5.50 -5.88 -4.90
N HIS A 42 -4.47 -5.08 -4.64
CA HIS A 42 -3.13 -5.29 -5.16
C HIS A 42 -2.10 -5.18 -4.03
N TYR A 43 -1.06 -6.02 -4.10
CA TYR A 43 0.06 -5.96 -3.18
C TYR A 43 1.35 -5.67 -3.92
N LEU A 44 2.16 -4.80 -3.34
CA LEU A 44 3.48 -4.46 -3.85
C LEU A 44 4.52 -4.72 -2.77
N GLN A 45 5.61 -5.33 -3.18
CA GLN A 45 6.82 -5.38 -2.37
C GLN A 45 7.69 -4.17 -2.72
N GLY A 46 8.12 -3.41 -1.71
CA GLY A 46 9.07 -2.32 -1.90
C GLY A 46 9.07 -1.31 -0.76
N ASP A 47 10.08 -0.44 -0.77
CA ASP A 47 10.11 0.72 0.10
C ASP A 47 9.11 1.77 -0.39
N PHE A 48 8.28 2.27 0.52
CA PHE A 48 7.27 3.26 0.19
C PHE A 48 7.89 4.55 -0.37
N ASN A 49 9.00 5.03 0.18
CA ASN A 49 9.65 6.26 -0.27
C ASN A 49 10.21 6.09 -1.69
N GLU A 50 10.79 4.93 -1.99
CA GLU A 50 11.31 4.63 -3.34
C GLU A 50 10.18 4.58 -4.38
N LEU A 51 9.09 3.85 -4.07
CA LEU A 51 7.92 3.75 -4.94
C LEU A 51 7.25 5.11 -5.16
N PHE A 52 7.21 5.93 -4.12
CA PHE A 52 6.67 7.27 -4.17
C PHE A 52 7.47 8.20 -5.10
N GLN A 53 8.80 8.20 -4.96
CA GLN A 53 9.69 9.00 -5.81
C GLN A 53 9.67 8.50 -7.26
N ALA A 54 9.65 7.19 -7.47
CA ALA A 54 9.50 6.60 -8.81
C ALA A 54 8.17 7.02 -9.46
N GLY A 55 7.08 7.11 -8.70
CA GLY A 55 5.78 7.61 -9.18
C GLY A 55 5.79 9.04 -9.72
N ARG A 56 6.77 9.86 -9.35
CA ARG A 56 6.93 11.22 -9.89
C ARG A 56 7.64 11.25 -11.24
N SER A 57 8.28 10.15 -11.63
CA SER A 57 9.13 10.07 -12.83
C SER A 57 8.65 9.05 -13.86
N ASN A 58 7.76 8.13 -13.49
CA ASN A 58 7.20 7.10 -14.38
C ASN A 58 5.67 7.04 -14.26
N SER A 59 4.98 7.02 -15.41
CA SER A 59 3.52 6.89 -15.51
C SER A 59 2.96 5.58 -14.91
N GLU A 60 3.74 4.50 -14.89
CA GLU A 60 3.30 3.20 -14.35
C GLU A 60 3.19 3.19 -12.80
N THR A 61 3.99 4.03 -12.14
CA THR A 61 4.00 4.23 -10.68
C THR A 61 3.25 5.49 -10.25
N ALA A 62 2.70 6.26 -11.20
CA ALA A 62 1.93 7.47 -10.93
C ALA A 62 0.70 7.20 -10.04
N GLN A 63 0.18 5.96 -10.05
CA GLN A 63 -0.93 5.50 -9.21
C GLN A 63 -0.67 5.53 -7.68
N TYR A 64 0.56 5.86 -7.27
CA TYR A 64 0.94 6.01 -5.85
C TYR A 64 1.18 7.46 -5.42
N GLN A 65 0.90 8.45 -6.29
CA GLN A 65 1.01 9.86 -5.95
C GLN A 65 -0.08 10.31 -4.96
N PRO A 66 0.18 11.24 -4.02
CA PRO A 66 -0.79 11.64 -3.01
C PRO A 66 -2.06 12.23 -3.60
N GLU A 67 -1.95 12.94 -4.73
CA GLU A 67 -3.04 13.73 -5.31
C GLU A 67 -4.18 12.87 -5.86
N ILE A 68 -3.95 11.57 -6.00
CA ILE A 68 -4.92 10.58 -6.50
C ILE A 68 -5.34 9.58 -5.42
N LEU A 69 -4.82 9.71 -4.19
CA LEU A 69 -5.14 8.82 -3.07
C LEU A 69 -6.23 9.45 -2.20
N ASP A 70 -7.35 8.74 -2.05
CA ASP A 70 -8.42 9.18 -1.15
C ASP A 70 -8.10 8.92 0.34
N TYR A 71 -7.34 7.85 0.62
CA TYR A 71 -7.09 7.39 1.99
C TYR A 71 -5.78 6.62 2.14
N ILE A 72 -5.03 6.94 3.22
CA ILE A 72 -3.82 6.24 3.64
C ILE A 72 -4.05 5.60 5.02
N PHE A 73 -3.82 4.29 5.10
CA PHE A 73 -3.81 3.53 6.34
C PHE A 73 -2.38 3.12 6.70
N SER A 74 -2.01 3.37 7.95
CA SER A 74 -0.71 3.02 8.51
C SER A 74 -0.87 2.83 10.01
N ARG A 75 -0.31 1.74 10.56
CA ARG A 75 -0.41 1.44 12.00
C ARG A 75 0.98 1.29 12.59
N LEU A 76 1.34 2.22 13.47
CA LEU A 76 2.59 2.24 14.24
C LEU A 76 3.90 2.28 13.41
N LEU A 77 3.83 2.59 12.11
CA LEU A 77 5.03 2.70 11.25
C LEU A 77 6.03 3.75 11.72
N VAL A 78 5.58 4.80 12.40
CA VAL A 78 6.45 5.84 12.97
C VAL A 78 7.49 5.27 13.94
N ILE A 79 7.25 4.09 14.53
CA ILE A 79 8.18 3.43 15.45
C ILE A 79 9.26 2.64 14.69
N GLY A 80 9.00 2.24 13.45
CA GLY A 80 9.87 1.38 12.65
C GLY A 80 10.52 2.04 11.43
N MET A 81 10.26 3.33 11.17
CA MET A 81 10.79 4.03 10.00
C MET A 81 11.89 5.02 10.39
N PRO A 82 13.18 4.71 10.13
CA PRO A 82 14.30 5.54 10.59
C PRO A 82 14.39 6.93 9.93
N HIS A 83 13.60 7.20 8.88
CA HIS A 83 13.58 8.46 8.15
C HIS A 83 12.15 8.92 7.83
N TRP A 84 11.29 8.98 8.84
CA TRP A 84 9.94 9.52 8.68
C TRP A 84 9.98 11.00 8.30
N GLN A 85 9.49 11.33 7.09
CA GLN A 85 9.37 12.72 6.60
C GLN A 85 7.90 13.10 6.48
N PHE A 86 7.55 14.32 6.91
CA PHE A 86 6.22 14.91 6.79
C PHE A 86 6.09 15.73 5.51
#